data_AF-A0A534UHI2-F1
#
_entry.id   AF-A0A534UHI2-F1
#
_cell.length_a   1.000
_cell.length_b   1.000
_cell.length_c   1.000
_cell.angle_alpha   90.00
_cell.angle_beta   90.00
_cell.angle_gamma   90.00
#
_symmetry.space_group_name_H-M   'P 1'
#
loop_
_entity.id
_entity.type
_entity.pdbx_description
1 polymer ?
#
loop_
_entity_poly.entity_id
_entity_poly.type
_entity_poly.pdbx_seq_one_letter_code
_entity_poly.pdbx_strand_id
1 'polypeptide(L)'
;MRKFVDDLAKNLRIIAPNEREWIQSGQIVNRLVAAKGYDIHKTRELHFDVLIALTARRIGAYLITCNVDDFTTVREFLDFNLVCW
;
A
#
# COMPACT_ATOMS: atom_id res chain seq x y z
N MET A 1 -10.51 18.02 -10.00
CA MET A 1 -9.68 16.85 -9.63
C MET A 1 -8.39 16.76 -10.44
N ARG A 2 -8.42 16.78 -11.78
CA ARG A 2 -7.23 16.68 -12.64
C ARG A 2 -6.13 17.72 -12.33
N LYS A 3 -6.48 19.00 -12.24
CA LYS A 3 -5.53 20.08 -11.90
C LYS A 3 -4.78 19.84 -10.57
N PHE A 4 -5.48 19.37 -9.53
CA PHE A 4 -4.86 19.07 -8.23
C PHE A 4 -3.86 17.93 -8.32
N VAL A 5 -4.22 16.84 -9.01
CA VAL A 5 -3.31 15.70 -9.22
C VAL A 5 -2.10 16.12 -10.06
N ASP A 6 -2.31 16.92 -11.12
CA ASP A 6 -1.24 17.46 -11.95
C ASP A 6 -0.31 18.39 -11.15
N ASP A 7 -0.86 19.20 -10.25
CA ASP A 7 -0.08 20.09 -9.38
C ASP A 7 0.75 19.29 -8.36
N LEU A 8 0.19 18.23 -7.76
CA LEU A 8 0.98 17.32 -6.91
C LEU A 8 2.07 16.63 -7.72
N ALA A 9 1.76 16.12 -8.92
CA ALA A 9 2.71 15.44 -9.78
C ALA A 9 3.90 16.32 -10.20
N LYS A 10 3.66 17.63 -10.37
CA LYS A 10 4.71 18.61 -10.69
C LYS A 10 5.61 18.93 -9.49
N ASN A 11 5.05 18.92 -8.29
CA ASN A 11 5.73 19.39 -7.08
C ASN A 11 6.27 18.26 -6.19
N LEU A 12 5.77 17.03 -6.38
CA LEU A 12 6.13 15.86 -5.60
C LEU A 12 6.67 14.76 -6.50
N ARG A 13 7.65 14.03 -5.99
CA ARG A 13 8.17 12.86 -6.67
C ARG A 13 7.11 11.76 -6.68
N ILE A 14 6.65 11.37 -7.87
CA ILE A 14 5.81 10.19 -8.06
C ILE A 14 6.70 8.96 -8.14
N ILE A 15 6.35 7.93 -7.37
CA ILE A 15 7.06 6.65 -7.35
C ILE A 15 6.04 5.57 -7.64
N ALA A 16 6.19 4.90 -8.78
CA ALA A 16 5.35 3.79 -9.17
C ALA A 16 5.90 2.47 -8.60
N PRO A 17 5.02 1.51 -8.27
CA PRO A 17 5.43 0.14 -8.01
C PRO A 17 6.06 -0.48 -9.26
N ASN A 18 7.09 -1.31 -9.06
CA ASN A 18 7.73 -2.12 -10.10
C ASN A 18 7.12 -3.53 -10.16
N GLU A 19 7.47 -4.29 -11.20
CA GLU A 19 6.94 -5.64 -11.46
C GLU A 19 7.06 -6.59 -10.26
N ARG A 20 8.18 -6.56 -9.52
CA ARG A 20 8.37 -7.40 -8.34
C ARG A 20 7.37 -7.06 -7.23
N GLU A 21 7.07 -5.77 -7.05
CA GLU A 21 6.12 -5.30 -6.03
C GLU A 21 4.69 -5.73 -6.37
N TRP A 22 4.34 -5.81 -7.66
CA TRP A 22 3.07 -6.39 -8.11
C TRP A 22 2.94 -7.86 -7.75
N ILE A 23 3.96 -8.67 -8.03
CA ILE A 23 3.96 -10.10 -7.71
C ILE A 23 3.90 -10.31 -6.20
N GLN A 24 4.71 -9.57 -5.44
CA GLN A 24 4.75 -9.66 -3.98
C GLN A 24 3.44 -9.22 -3.34
N SER A 25 2.78 -8.19 -3.88
CA SER A 25 1.48 -7.74 -3.38
C SER A 25 0.44 -8.86 -3.46
N GLY A 26 0.31 -9.52 -4.61
CA GLY A 26 -0.62 -10.64 -4.77
C GLY A 26 -0.37 -11.77 -3.77
N GLN A 27 0.89 -12.11 -3.48
CA GLN A 27 1.25 -13.13 -2.51
C GLN A 27 0.91 -12.72 -1.06
N ILE A 28 1.15 -11.46 -0.69
CA ILE A 28 0.84 -10.95 0.65
C ILE A 28 -0.67 -10.86 0.84
N VAL A 29 -1.39 -10.31 -0.14
CA VAL A 29 -2.85 -10.19 -0.11
C VAL A 29 -3.50 -11.56 0.03
N ASN A 30 -3.04 -12.58 -0.71
CA ASN A 30 -3.58 -13.93 -0.59
C ASN A 30 -3.45 -14.48 0.84
N ARG A 31 -2.29 -14.30 1.49
CA ARG A 31 -2.07 -14.71 2.88
C ARG A 31 -2.96 -13.94 3.86
N LEU A 32 -3.09 -12.63 3.65
CA LEU A 32 -3.86 -11.75 4.51
C LEU A 32 -5.36 -12.06 4.42
N VAL A 33 -5.89 -12.21 3.21
CA VAL A 33 -7.29 -12.58 2.95
C VAL A 33 -7.61 -13.97 3.51
N ALA A 34 -6.71 -14.94 3.31
CA ALA A 34 -6.87 -16.27 3.90
C ALA A 34 -6.91 -16.24 5.44
N ALA A 35 -6.14 -15.34 6.07
CA ALA A 35 -6.10 -15.21 7.53
C ALA A 35 -7.31 -14.44 8.11
N LYS A 36 -7.85 -13.46 7.38
CA LYS A 36 -8.89 -12.55 7.89
C LYS A 36 -10.29 -12.83 7.34
N GLY A 37 -10.42 -13.69 6.32
CA GLY A 37 -11.71 -14.06 5.73
C GLY A 37 -12.35 -12.93 4.92
N TYR A 38 -11.55 -12.04 4.32
CA TYR A 38 -12.05 -10.89 3.58
C TYR A 38 -12.72 -11.26 2.25
N ASP A 39 -13.70 -10.45 1.85
CA ASP A 39 -14.37 -10.60 0.56
C ASP A 39 -13.52 -10.06 -0.61
N ILE A 40 -14.03 -10.25 -1.84
CA ILE A 40 -13.33 -9.83 -3.06
C ILE A 40 -13.19 -8.31 -3.20
N HIS A 41 -14.10 -7.53 -2.62
CA HIS A 41 -14.03 -6.06 -2.66
C HIS A 41 -12.88 -5.59 -1.77
N LYS A 42 -12.85 -6.05 -0.51
CA LYS A 42 -11.78 -5.73 0.43
C LYS A 42 -10.42 -6.24 -0.03
N THR A 43 -10.39 -7.41 -0.69
CA THR A 43 -9.17 -7.97 -1.31
C THR A 43 -8.56 -7.01 -2.33
N ARG A 44 -9.38 -6.36 -3.17
CA ARG A 44 -8.90 -5.41 -4.19
C ARG A 44 -8.36 -4.13 -3.56
N GLU A 45 -9.00 -3.61 -2.52
CA GLU A 45 -8.52 -2.43 -1.79
C GLU A 45 -7.15 -2.71 -1.15
N LEU A 46 -7.04 -3.81 -0.42
CA LEU A 46 -5.80 -4.22 0.24
C LEU A 46 -4.65 -4.46 -0.74
N HIS A 47 -4.95 -4.88 -1.97
CA HIS A 47 -3.91 -5.04 -2.99
C HIS A 47 -3.22 -3.72 -3.33
N PHE A 48 -3.95 -2.60 -3.36
CA PHE A 48 -3.35 -1.28 -3.56
C PHE A 48 -2.62 -0.79 -2.31
N ASP A 49 -3.15 -1.04 -1.11
CA ASP A 49 -2.45 -0.67 0.13
C ASP A 49 -1.12 -1.42 0.28
N VAL A 50 -1.09 -2.72 0.00
CA VAL A 50 0.14 -3.52 0.01
C VAL A 50 1.14 -3.01 -1.04
N LEU A 51 0.69 -2.59 -2.23
CA LEU A 51 1.57 -1.98 -3.23
C LEU A 51 2.20 -0.67 -2.74
N ILE A 52 1.43 0.18 -2.08
CA ILE A 52 1.93 1.43 -1.49
C ILE A 52 2.97 1.12 -0.41
N ALA A 53 2.68 0.15 0.48
CA ALA A 53 3.59 -0.26 1.55
C ALA A 53 4.91 -0.84 1.00
N LEU A 54 4.86 -1.71 0.00
CA LEU A 54 6.04 -2.26 -0.67
C LEU A 54 6.87 -1.15 -1.35
N THR A 55 6.20 -0.23 -2.03
CA THR A 55 6.86 0.89 -2.72
C THR A 55 7.57 1.82 -1.74
N ALA A 56 6.90 2.17 -0.64
CA ALA A 56 7.48 3.00 0.42
C ALA A 56 8.68 2.31 1.09
N ARG A 57 8.54 1.01 1.40
CA ARG A 57 9.62 0.19 1.97
C ARG A 57 10.84 0.12 1.05
N ARG A 58 10.66 -0.08 -0.26
CA ARG A 58 11.77 -0.19 -1.22
C ARG A 58 12.67 1.04 -1.21
N ILE A 59 12.09 2.22 -1.03
CA ILE A 59 12.83 3.50 -1.03
C ILE A 59 13.24 3.95 0.38
N GLY A 60 12.94 3.17 1.42
CA GLY A 60 13.23 3.51 2.81
C GLY A 60 12.36 4.65 3.38
N ALA A 61 11.19 4.90 2.81
CA ALA A 61 10.28 5.95 3.26
C ALA A 61 9.38 5.50 4.42
N TYR A 62 8.81 6.48 5.12
CA TYR A 62 7.67 6.28 6.01
C TYR A 62 6.38 6.39 5.21
N LEU A 63 5.47 5.44 5.42
CA LEU A 63 4.10 5.52 4.94
C LEU A 63 3.29 6.34 5.94
N ILE A 64 2.68 7.43 5.48
CA ILE A 64 1.80 8.29 6.31
C ILE A 64 0.36 8.09 5.82
N THR A 65 -0.56 7.78 6.72
CA THR A 65 -1.95 7.46 6.35
C THR A 65 -2.95 7.74 7.47
N CYS A 66 -4.19 8.03 7.07
CA CYS A 66 -5.38 8.00 7.94
C CYS A 66 -6.09 6.64 7.92
N ASN A 67 -5.73 5.75 6.98
CA ASN A 67 -6.29 4.39 6.89
C ASN A 67 -5.58 3.48 7.89
N VAL A 68 -5.77 3.74 9.18
CA VAL A 68 -5.03 3.11 10.27
C VAL A 68 -5.24 1.60 10.28
N ASP A 69 -6.49 1.15 10.13
CA ASP A 69 -6.85 -0.26 10.29
C ASP A 69 -6.21 -1.15 9.22
N ASP A 70 -6.28 -0.73 7.95
CA ASP A 70 -5.73 -1.52 6.85
C ASP A 70 -4.21 -1.57 6.90
N PHE A 71 -3.54 -0.42 7.08
CA PHE A 71 -2.08 -0.41 7.11
C PHE A 71 -1.50 -1.05 8.36
N THR A 72 -2.20 -1.00 9.50
CA THR A 72 -1.81 -1.77 10.69
C THR A 72 -1.94 -3.27 10.43
N THR A 73 -3.03 -3.69 9.75
CA THR A 73 -3.23 -5.10 9.36
C THR A 73 -2.18 -5.56 8.36
N VAL A 74 -1.86 -4.75 7.34
CA VAL A 74 -0.79 -5.06 6.37
C VAL A 74 0.56 -5.20 7.08
N ARG A 75 0.83 -4.40 8.12
CA ARG A 75 2.07 -4.46 8.90
C ARG A 75 2.26 -5.78 9.66
N GLU A 76 1.17 -6.51 9.93
CA GLU A 76 1.25 -7.87 10.48
C GLU A 76 1.90 -8.89 9.50
N PHE A 77 1.86 -8.61 8.19
CA PHE A 77 2.34 -9.51 7.13
C PHE A 77 3.56 -8.98 6.36
N LEU A 78 3.83 -7.68 6.47
CA LEU A 78 4.90 -6.98 5.78
C LEU A 78 5.47 -5.92 6.72
N ASP A 79 6.76 -6.02 7.08
CA ASP A 79 7.40 -4.96 7.84
C ASP A 79 7.68 -3.72 6.96
N PHE A 80 7.32 -2.54 7.46
CA PHE A 80 7.57 -1.22 6.88
C PHE A 80 7.34 -0.11 7.92
N ASN A 81 7.95 1.06 7.67
CA ASN A 81 7.80 2.23 8.52
C ASN A 81 6.41 2.87 8.32
N LEU A 82 5.63 3.01 9.40
CA LEU A 82 4.25 3.51 9.36
C LEU A 82 4.05 4.63 10.39
N VAL A 83 3.44 5.74 9.94
CA VAL A 83 2.93 6.83 10.78
C VAL A 83 1.43 6.97 10.53
N CYS A 84 0.64 6.88 11.59
CA CYS A 84 -0.81 7.06 11.54
C CYS A 84 -1.17 8.48 12.01
N TRP A 85 -2.11 9.13 11.32
CA TRP A 85 -2.65 10.46 11.66
C TRP A 85 -4.17 10.40 11.81
#